data_AF-A0AAX4HNA8-F1
#
_entry.id   AF-A0AAX4HNA8-F1
#
_cell.length_a   1.000
_cell.length_b   1.000
_cell.length_c   1.000
_cell.angle_alpha   90.00
_cell.angle_beta   90.00
_cell.angle_gamma   90.00
#
_symmetry.space_group_name_H-M   'P 1'
#
loop_
_entity.id
_entity.type
_entity.pdbx_description
1 polymer ?
#
loop_
_entity_poly.entity_id
_entity_poly.type
_entity_poly.pdbx_seq_one_letter_code
_entity_poly.pdbx_strand_id
1 'polypeptide(L)'
;MTFFKLCALILCYFVSRAAFSANCETWTGFSQKEKICWEDSIKGWVSESCLSQKCEAKAFFKTEQSKPRTPSSVGGQNPDTMVCHALKLPVIILKDAKNNEQSFCVFKDKSIVSAEAIGGFVK
;
A
#
# COMPACT_ATOMS: atom_id res chain seq x y z
N MET A 1 -43.60 -37.33 -9.87
CA MET A 1 -42.26 -37.54 -9.27
C MET A 1 -41.33 -36.40 -9.68
N THR A 2 -41.56 -35.18 -9.16
CA THR A 2 -40.98 -33.93 -9.69
C THR A 2 -40.65 -32.92 -8.58
N PHE A 3 -40.14 -33.38 -7.43
CA PHE A 3 -39.84 -32.50 -6.29
C PHE A 3 -38.41 -32.58 -5.74
N PHE A 4 -37.54 -33.43 -6.29
CA PHE A 4 -36.21 -33.68 -5.71
C PHE A 4 -35.02 -32.95 -6.37
N LYS A 5 -35.25 -32.10 -7.39
CA LYS A 5 -34.15 -31.45 -8.14
C LYS A 5 -33.85 -30.00 -7.74
N LEU A 6 -34.63 -29.38 -6.85
CA LEU A 6 -34.46 -27.95 -6.55
C LEU A 6 -33.48 -27.62 -5.40
N CYS A 7 -33.10 -28.59 -4.56
CA CYS A 7 -32.25 -28.30 -3.38
C CYS A 7 -30.75 -28.21 -3.66
N ALA A 8 -30.27 -28.64 -4.84
CA ALA A 8 -28.83 -28.67 -5.13
C ALA A 8 -28.26 -27.33 -5.65
N LEU A 9 -29.11 -26.37 -6.04
CA LEU A 9 -28.67 -25.11 -6.65
C LEU A 9 -28.46 -23.95 -5.67
N ILE A 10 -28.93 -24.07 -4.43
CA ILE A 10 -28.81 -23.00 -3.42
C ILE A 10 -27.52 -23.14 -2.59
N LEU A 11 -26.93 -24.34 -2.50
CA LEU A 11 -25.74 -24.58 -1.66
C LEU A 11 -24.41 -24.09 -2.27
N CYS A 12 -24.37 -23.78 -3.57
CA CYS A 12 -23.14 -23.31 -4.24
C CYS A 12 -22.95 -21.78 -4.24
N TYR A 13 -23.93 -20.99 -3.78
CA TYR A 13 -23.81 -19.53 -3.75
C TYR A 13 -23.06 -18.98 -2.53
N PHE A 14 -22.76 -19.82 -1.53
CA PHE A 14 -22.06 -19.40 -0.31
C PHE A 14 -20.55 -19.69 -0.31
N VAL A 15 -20.03 -20.39 -1.32
CA VAL A 15 -18.61 -20.75 -1.39
C VAL A 15 -17.94 -19.89 -2.44
N SER A 16 -17.45 -18.70 -2.06
CA SER A 16 -16.26 -18.03 -2.62
C SER A 16 -16.16 -16.58 -2.16
N ARG A 17 -16.16 -16.33 -0.85
CA ARG A 17 -15.36 -15.22 -0.33
C ARG A 17 -14.01 -15.79 0.06
N ALA A 18 -13.19 -16.07 -0.95
CA ALA A 18 -11.76 -16.20 -0.73
C ALA A 18 -11.32 -14.86 -0.15
N ALA A 19 -11.15 -14.81 1.17
CA ALA A 19 -10.56 -13.66 1.83
C ALA A 19 -9.18 -13.51 1.22
N PHE A 20 -8.99 -12.46 0.42
CA PHE A 20 -7.68 -12.06 -0.06
C PHE A 20 -6.86 -11.74 1.18
N SER A 21 -6.04 -12.70 1.61
CA SER A 21 -5.14 -12.53 2.74
C SER A 21 -4.00 -11.65 2.25
N ALA A 22 -4.24 -10.34 2.24
CA ALA A 22 -3.14 -9.40 2.07
C ALA A 22 -2.11 -9.69 3.16
N ASN A 23 -0.85 -9.86 2.77
CA ASN A 23 0.24 -10.07 3.72
C ASN A 23 0.42 -8.76 4.49
N CYS A 24 -0.25 -8.68 5.65
CA CYS A 24 -0.25 -7.50 6.49
C CYS A 24 0.64 -7.72 7.70
N GLU A 25 1.45 -6.71 7.98
CA GLU A 25 2.34 -6.66 9.13
C GLU A 25 2.05 -5.38 9.91
N THR A 26 2.38 -5.39 11.19
CA THR A 26 2.27 -4.19 12.01
C THR A 26 3.63 -3.55 12.16
N TRP A 27 3.74 -2.31 11.71
CA TRP A 27 4.97 -1.54 11.70
C TRP A 27 4.90 -0.42 12.74
N THR A 28 6.03 -0.08 13.34
CA THR A 28 6.12 0.90 14.43
C THR A 28 7.06 2.04 14.08
N GLY A 29 6.59 3.28 14.26
CA GLY A 29 7.40 4.49 14.17
C GLY A 29 7.64 5.09 15.56
N PHE A 30 8.19 6.30 15.61
CA PHE A 30 8.48 7.00 16.87
C PHE A 30 7.22 7.25 17.72
N SER A 31 6.12 7.69 17.11
CA SER A 31 4.87 8.05 17.80
C SER A 31 3.63 7.36 17.24
N GLN A 32 3.80 6.39 16.35
CA GLN A 32 2.68 5.78 15.62
C GLN A 32 2.92 4.30 15.34
N LYS A 33 1.82 3.59 15.13
CA LYS A 33 1.79 2.16 14.83
C LYS A 33 0.78 1.97 13.71
N GLU A 34 1.21 1.36 12.62
CA GLU A 34 0.42 1.22 11.41
C GLU A 34 0.35 -0.23 10.99
N LYS A 35 -0.82 -0.66 10.49
CA LYS A 35 -0.95 -1.96 9.85
C LYS A 35 -0.75 -1.76 8.36
N ILE A 36 0.34 -2.31 7.85
CA ILE A 36 0.82 -2.14 6.48
C ILE A 36 0.70 -3.48 5.77
N CYS A 37 0.23 -3.47 4.53
CA CYS A 37 -0.03 -4.67 3.77
C CYS A 37 0.66 -4.60 2.41
N TRP A 38 1.16 -5.75 1.95
CA TRP A 38 1.70 -5.86 0.60
C TRP A 38 0.57 -5.86 -0.42
N GLU A 39 0.73 -5.07 -1.48
CA GLU A 39 -0.21 -4.94 -2.59
C GLU A 39 0.51 -5.19 -3.92
N ASP A 40 0.16 -6.30 -4.57
CA ASP A 40 0.82 -6.76 -5.80
C ASP A 40 0.65 -5.79 -6.98
N SER A 41 -0.49 -5.08 -7.05
CA SER A 41 -0.76 -4.16 -8.16
C SER A 41 0.20 -2.98 -8.24
N ILE A 42 0.77 -2.57 -7.10
CA ILE A 42 1.76 -1.49 -7.00
C ILE A 42 3.16 -2.01 -6.62
N LYS A 43 3.28 -3.33 -6.40
CA LYS A 43 4.50 -4.01 -5.92
C LYS A 43 5.11 -3.30 -4.71
N GLY A 44 4.27 -3.04 -3.71
CA GLY A 44 4.64 -2.18 -2.61
C GLY A 44 3.80 -2.38 -1.36
N TRP A 45 4.25 -1.76 -0.28
CA TRP A 45 3.58 -1.77 1.01
C TRP A 45 2.63 -0.57 1.12
N VAL A 46 1.40 -0.79 1.58
CA VAL A 46 0.35 0.23 1.69
C VAL A 46 -0.41 0.09 3.01
N SER A 47 -0.95 1.18 3.57
CA SER A 47 -1.84 1.06 4.75
C SER A 47 -3.01 0.13 4.50
N GLU A 48 -3.37 -0.68 5.51
CA GLU A 48 -4.57 -1.53 5.47
C GLU A 48 -5.84 -0.75 5.10
N SER A 49 -5.97 0.48 5.61
CA SER A 49 -7.07 1.40 5.29
C SER A 49 -7.22 1.74 3.81
N CYS A 50 -6.20 1.46 2.99
CA CYS A 50 -6.17 1.71 1.55
C CYS A 50 -6.42 0.42 0.74
N LEU A 51 -6.46 -0.75 1.38
CA LEU A 51 -6.90 -2.00 0.76
C LEU A 51 -8.42 -2.10 0.67
N SER A 52 -9.12 -1.66 1.71
CA SER A 52 -10.57 -1.86 1.88
C SER A 52 -11.43 -0.80 1.17
N GLN A 53 -10.84 0.32 0.76
CA GLN A 53 -11.56 1.46 0.17
C GLN A 53 -10.70 2.20 -0.84
N LYS A 54 -11.32 3.13 -1.58
CA LYS A 54 -10.60 4.05 -2.46
C LYS A 54 -9.78 5.02 -1.60
N CYS A 55 -8.52 5.20 -1.97
CA CYS A 55 -7.55 6.05 -1.28
C CYS A 55 -6.66 6.78 -2.31
N GLU A 56 -6.12 7.93 -1.92
CA GLU A 56 -5.23 8.75 -2.73
C GLU A 56 -3.94 7.98 -3.09
N ALA A 57 -3.36 7.22 -2.15
CA ALA A 57 -2.14 6.46 -2.41
C ALA A 57 -2.30 5.47 -3.58
N LYS A 58 -3.42 4.73 -3.67
CA LYS A 58 -3.68 3.85 -4.83
C LYS A 58 -4.12 4.60 -6.07
N ALA A 59 -4.77 5.76 -5.93
CA ALA A 59 -5.14 6.60 -7.07
C ALA A 59 -3.90 7.15 -7.79
N PHE A 60 -2.82 7.44 -7.04
CA PHE A 60 -1.54 7.89 -7.58
C PHE A 60 -0.98 6.98 -8.68
N PHE A 61 -1.06 5.66 -8.49
CA PHE A 61 -0.55 4.65 -9.46
C PHE A 61 -1.43 4.45 -10.70
N LYS A 62 -2.59 5.12 -10.78
CA LYS A 62 -3.49 5.04 -11.95
C LYS A 62 -3.23 6.13 -12.98
N THR A 63 -2.50 7.16 -12.60
CA THR A 63 -2.13 8.28 -13.46
C THR A 63 -0.66 8.15 -13.85
N GLU A 64 -0.32 8.35 -15.11
CA GLU A 64 1.10 8.49 -15.47
C GLU A 64 1.69 9.70 -14.72
N GLN A 65 2.79 9.45 -14.01
CA GLN A 65 3.51 10.47 -13.27
C GLN A 65 4.88 10.62 -13.90
N SER A 66 5.18 11.83 -14.40
CA SER A 66 6.52 12.17 -14.85
C SER A 66 7.49 12.10 -13.67
N LYS A 67 8.68 11.52 -13.86
CA LYS A 67 9.72 11.50 -12.82
C LYS A 67 9.93 12.90 -12.24
N PRO A 68 9.62 13.12 -10.96
CA PRO A 68 9.89 14.39 -10.36
C PRO A 68 11.40 14.59 -10.33
N ARG A 69 11.86 15.83 -10.55
CA ARG A 69 13.29 16.15 -10.50
C ARG A 69 13.74 16.00 -9.05
N THR A 70 14.28 14.84 -8.71
CA THR A 70 14.86 14.61 -7.39
C THR A 70 16.13 15.47 -7.28
N PRO A 71 16.27 16.27 -6.21
CA PRO A 71 17.52 16.94 -5.93
C PRO A 71 18.66 15.91 -5.90
N SER A 72 19.85 16.28 -6.38
CA SER A 72 21.05 15.47 -6.12
C SER A 72 21.16 15.27 -4.62
N SER A 73 21.23 14.02 -4.14
CA SER A 73 21.35 13.74 -2.71
C SER A 73 22.64 14.39 -2.22
N VAL A 74 22.54 15.41 -1.37
CA VAL A 74 23.73 16.02 -0.76
C VAL A 74 23.94 15.33 0.58
N GLY A 75 24.74 14.25 0.55
CA GLY A 75 25.18 13.48 1.72
C GLY A 75 24.09 12.67 2.43
N GLY A 76 24.36 11.42 2.79
CA GLY A 76 23.65 10.60 3.80
C GLY A 76 22.12 10.43 3.73
N GLN A 77 21.43 11.08 2.79
CA GLN A 77 19.98 11.07 2.68
C GLN A 77 19.51 9.71 2.17
N ASN A 78 18.45 9.18 2.78
CA ASN A 78 17.80 7.98 2.31
C ASN A 78 17.18 8.27 0.92
N PRO A 79 17.62 7.58 -0.16
CA PRO A 79 17.15 7.89 -1.51
C PRO A 79 15.64 7.75 -1.68
N ASP A 80 15.00 6.86 -0.91
CA ASP A 80 13.56 6.65 -0.99
C ASP A 80 12.79 7.85 -0.45
N THR A 81 13.28 8.53 0.59
CA THR A 81 12.61 9.72 1.13
C THR A 81 12.62 10.90 0.15
N MET A 82 13.62 10.96 -0.73
CA MET A 82 13.76 12.00 -1.73
C MET A 82 12.61 11.99 -2.73
N VAL A 83 12.02 10.82 -3.00
CA VAL A 83 10.86 10.70 -3.89
C VAL A 83 9.64 11.36 -3.27
N CYS A 84 9.34 11.08 -2.00
CA CYS A 84 8.24 11.75 -1.29
C CYS A 84 8.46 13.27 -1.22
N HIS A 85 9.68 13.71 -0.94
CA HIS A 85 10.03 15.14 -0.92
C HIS A 85 9.81 15.82 -2.26
N ALA A 86 10.20 15.18 -3.37
CA ALA A 86 10.01 15.73 -4.71
C ALA A 86 8.52 15.83 -5.09
N LEU A 87 7.69 14.94 -4.54
CA LEU A 87 6.22 14.97 -4.65
C LEU A 87 5.55 15.88 -3.60
N LYS A 88 6.32 16.54 -2.72
CA LYS A 88 5.83 17.36 -1.60
C LYS A 88 4.89 16.60 -0.66
N LEU A 89 5.10 15.29 -0.51
CA LEU A 89 4.38 14.44 0.43
C LEU A 89 5.16 14.34 1.75
N PRO A 90 4.49 14.37 2.91
CA PRO A 90 5.12 14.03 4.18
C PRO A 90 5.74 12.63 4.16
N VAL A 91 6.87 12.48 4.84
CA VAL A 91 7.58 11.21 5.02
C VAL A 91 7.39 10.74 6.46
N ILE A 92 7.10 9.45 6.62
CA ILE A 92 7.20 8.76 7.91
C ILE A 92 8.18 7.58 7.76
N ILE A 93 8.88 7.25 8.84
CA ILE A 93 9.74 6.08 8.91
C ILE A 93 9.11 5.09 9.89
N LEU A 94 8.91 3.87 9.43
CA LEU A 94 8.37 2.78 10.24
C LEU A 94 9.34 1.61 10.25
N LYS A 95 9.26 0.78 11.30
CA LYS A 95 10.03 -0.43 11.49
C LYS A 95 9.14 -1.66 11.44
N ASP A 96 9.56 -2.70 10.73
CA ASP A 96 8.90 -4.00 10.76
C ASP A 96 9.24 -4.77 12.06
N ALA A 97 8.71 -5.99 12.20
CA ALA A 97 8.99 -6.87 13.35
C ALA A 97 10.47 -7.32 13.45
N LYS A 98 11.25 -7.15 12.38
CA LYS A 98 12.68 -7.46 12.30
C LYS A 98 13.56 -6.22 12.52
N ASN A 99 12.97 -5.08 12.89
CA ASN A 99 13.63 -3.78 13.02
C ASN A 99 14.21 -3.20 11.71
N ASN A 100 13.73 -3.65 10.55
CA ASN A 100 14.08 -3.03 9.27
C ASN A 100 13.33 -1.70 9.14
N GLU A 101 14.06 -0.61 8.85
CA GLU A 101 13.47 0.70 8.61
C GLU A 101 13.04 0.85 7.15
N GLN A 102 11.82 1.35 6.93
CA GLN A 102 11.36 1.75 5.61
C GLN A 102 10.69 3.12 5.65
N SER A 103 10.86 3.87 4.55
CA SER A 103 10.26 5.17 4.36
C SER A 103 8.92 5.05 3.63
N PHE A 104 7.91 5.78 4.11
CA PHE A 104 6.58 5.83 3.51
C PHE A 104 6.20 7.27 3.19
N CYS A 105 5.55 7.48 2.05
CA CYS A 105 4.92 8.75 1.74
C CYS A 105 3.49 8.77 2.28
N VAL A 106 3.07 9.88 2.89
CA VAL A 106 1.73 10.08 3.43
C VAL A 106 0.92 10.99 2.51
N PHE A 107 -0.27 10.55 2.10
CA PHE A 107 -1.19 11.34 1.28
C PHE A 107 -2.16 12.16 2.14
N LYS A 108 -2.97 13.05 1.51
CA LYS A 108 -3.83 13.98 2.26
C LYS A 108 -4.95 13.25 3.02
N ASP A 109 -5.44 12.16 2.45
CA ASP A 109 -6.41 11.26 3.08
C ASP A 109 -5.80 10.36 4.17
N LYS A 110 -4.52 10.58 4.51
CA LYS A 110 -3.72 9.79 5.46
C LYS A 110 -3.42 8.36 4.99
N SER A 111 -3.74 8.00 3.75
CA SER A 111 -3.23 6.75 3.18
C SER A 111 -1.71 6.84 3.02
N ILE A 112 -1.04 5.72 3.24
CA ILE A 112 0.41 5.62 3.21
C ILE A 112 0.85 4.52 2.25
N VAL A 113 1.98 4.73 1.58
CA VAL A 113 2.59 3.76 0.67
C VAL A 113 4.12 3.83 0.79
N SER A 114 4.80 2.71 0.60
CA SER A 114 6.25 2.67 0.60
C SER A 114 6.82 3.59 -0.48
N ALA A 115 7.82 4.37 -0.09
CA ALA A 115 8.46 5.31 -0.99
C ALA A 115 9.19 4.61 -2.15
N GLU A 116 9.69 3.38 -1.91
CA GLU A 116 10.24 2.48 -2.92
C GLU A 116 9.24 2.20 -4.07
N ALA A 117 7.98 1.91 -3.74
CA ALA A 117 6.96 1.60 -4.74
C ALA A 117 6.67 2.82 -5.64
N ILE A 118 6.63 4.02 -5.03
CA ILE A 118 6.50 5.27 -5.78
C ILE A 118 7.74 5.48 -6.67
N GLY A 119 8.94 5.27 -6.14
CA GLY A 119 10.21 5.41 -6.87
C GLY A 119 10.30 4.51 -8.11
N GLY A 120 9.78 3.28 -8.02
CA GLY A 120 9.69 2.36 -9.16
C GLY A 120 8.58 2.72 -10.17
N PHE A 121 7.59 3.51 -9.77
CA PHE A 121 6.46 3.89 -10.62
C PHE A 121 6.72 5.17 -11.42
N VAL A 122 7.37 6.17 -10.82
CA VAL A 122 7.67 7.44 -11.49
C VAL A 122 8.81 7.23 -12.53
N LYS A 123 8.47 7.30 -13.81
CA LYS A 123 9.38 7.06 -14.94
C LYS A 123 9.98 8.34 -15.51
#